data_AF-A0A2E8CJZ8-F1
#
_entry.id   AF-A0A2E8CJZ8-F1
#
_cell.length_a   1.000
_cell.length_b   1.000
_cell.length_c   1.000
_cell.angle_alpha   90.00
_cell.angle_beta   90.00
_cell.angle_gamma   90.00
#
_symmetry.space_group_name_H-M   'P 1'
#
loop_
_entity.id
_entity.type
_entity.pdbx_description
1 polymer ?
#
loop_
_entity_poly.entity_id
_entity_poly.type
_entity_poly.pdbx_seq_one_letter_code
_entity_poly.pdbx_strand_id
1 'polypeptide(L)'
;MLRRLMRRWPLWSVASALLLGIVLWGGFNWALAITNTEEFCISCHEMRSNVYLEYQSSVHYSNRSGVGASCPDCHVPRGWWPMTLRKITATNELFFAVTGSINTREKFLAKRWLLAQKVWDTLAETDSRECRNCHIDRSMNLANQSEVARDRHTVAAKEGKTCIDCHKGIAHELPEDFLDAEHERIEEQGVPCGNCHQDMWQPPVEDGTRD
;
A
#
# COMPACT_ATOMS: atom_id res chain seq x y z
N MET A 1 -39.66 11.23 32.56
CA MET A 1 -38.70 11.37 33.69
C MET A 1 -37.49 12.24 33.30
N LEU A 2 -36.79 11.93 32.20
CA LEU A 2 -35.62 12.68 31.70
C LEU A 2 -35.87 14.20 31.53
N ARG A 3 -37.00 14.58 30.91
CA ARG A 3 -37.38 16.00 30.73
C ARG A 3 -37.57 16.78 32.04
N ARG A 4 -38.02 16.12 33.14
CA ARG A 4 -38.18 16.77 34.46
C ARG A 4 -36.83 16.95 35.17
N LEU A 5 -35.91 16.00 35.02
CA LEU A 5 -34.54 16.12 35.53
C LEU A 5 -33.77 17.24 34.80
N MET A 6 -33.82 17.25 33.47
CA MET A 6 -33.16 18.27 32.64
C MET A 6 -33.63 19.70 32.94
N ARG A 7 -34.91 19.88 33.27
CA ARG A 7 -35.48 21.19 33.62
C ARG A 7 -35.13 21.64 35.03
N ARG A 8 -34.79 20.70 35.93
CA ARG A 8 -34.49 20.97 37.34
C ARG A 8 -32.98 21.06 37.63
N TRP A 9 -32.14 20.44 36.78
CA TRP A 9 -30.68 20.44 36.87
C TRP A 9 -30.03 20.58 35.46
N PRO A 10 -30.22 21.73 34.78
CA PRO A 10 -29.78 21.91 33.40
C PRO A 10 -28.25 21.83 33.24
N LEU A 11 -27.50 22.42 34.18
CA LEU A 11 -26.03 22.41 34.15
C LEU A 11 -25.44 20.99 34.24
N TRP A 12 -25.98 20.15 35.12
CA TRP A 12 -25.55 18.76 35.25
C TRP A 12 -25.91 17.92 34.03
N SER A 13 -27.08 18.16 33.43
CA SER A 13 -27.47 17.47 32.20
C SER A 13 -26.55 17.80 31.03
N VAL A 14 -26.16 19.08 30.90
CA VAL A 14 -25.18 19.52 29.90
C VAL A 14 -23.79 18.95 30.19
N ALA A 15 -23.32 19.01 31.44
CA ALA A 15 -22.03 18.47 31.84
C ALA A 15 -21.93 16.96 31.57
N SER A 16 -22.97 16.18 31.91
CA SER A 16 -23.02 14.75 31.61
C SER A 16 -23.03 14.45 30.11
N ALA A 17 -23.76 15.23 29.31
CA ALA A 17 -23.75 15.08 27.86
C ALA A 17 -22.39 15.39 27.24
N LEU A 18 -21.70 16.44 27.72
CA LEU A 18 -20.35 16.78 27.29
C LEU A 18 -19.33 15.70 27.69
N LEU A 19 -19.40 15.21 28.93
CA LEU A 19 -18.54 14.12 29.39
C LEU A 19 -18.75 12.85 28.56
N LEU A 20 -20.00 12.49 28.27
CA LEU A 20 -20.31 11.37 27.38
C LEU A 20 -19.74 11.60 25.98
N GLY A 21 -19.89 12.80 25.43
CA GLY A 21 -19.32 13.17 24.13
C GLY A 21 -17.79 13.01 24.08
N ILE A 22 -17.09 13.49 25.11
CA ILE A 22 -15.62 13.36 25.24
C ILE A 22 -15.21 11.89 25.32
N VAL A 23 -15.91 11.09 26.14
CA VAL A 23 -15.60 9.66 26.29
C VAL A 23 -15.81 8.91 24.98
N LEU A 24 -16.94 9.15 24.29
CA LEU A 24 -17.22 8.50 23.01
C LEU A 24 -16.23 8.93 21.92
N TRP A 25 -15.95 10.23 21.81
CA TRP A 25 -14.99 10.75 20.83
C TRP A 25 -13.56 10.25 21.09
N GLY A 26 -13.13 10.31 22.34
CA GLY A 26 -11.82 9.82 22.77
C GLY A 26 -11.68 8.33 22.56
N GLY A 27 -12.67 7.54 22.99
CA GLY A 27 -12.71 6.09 22.80
C GLY A 27 -12.70 5.70 21.32
N PHE A 28 -13.44 6.41 20.47
CA PHE A 28 -13.45 6.18 19.03
C PHE A 28 -12.07 6.44 18.38
N ASN A 29 -11.46 7.58 18.66
CA ASN A 29 -10.14 7.91 18.10
C ASN A 29 -9.03 6.98 18.64
N TRP A 30 -9.14 6.58 19.91
CA TRP A 30 -8.23 5.60 20.50
C TRP A 30 -8.36 4.24 19.81
N ALA A 31 -9.58 3.75 19.58
CA ALA A 31 -9.80 2.52 18.82
C ALA A 31 -9.24 2.62 17.39
N LEU A 32 -9.46 3.75 16.70
CA LEU A 32 -8.88 3.98 15.38
C LEU A 32 -7.35 3.92 15.42
N ALA A 33 -6.70 4.57 16.39
CA ALA A 33 -5.26 4.56 16.53
C ALA A 33 -4.70 3.15 16.73
N ILE A 34 -5.35 2.32 17.57
CA ILE A 34 -4.95 0.92 17.77
C ILE A 34 -5.12 0.11 16.48
N THR A 35 -6.24 0.28 15.77
CA THR A 35 -6.45 -0.44 14.50
C THR A 35 -5.58 0.07 13.35
N ASN A 36 -4.75 1.08 13.59
CA ASN A 36 -3.76 1.64 12.68
C ASN A 36 -2.33 1.27 13.07
N THR A 37 -2.12 0.23 13.86
CA THR A 37 -0.77 -0.27 14.17
C THR A 37 -0.46 -1.56 13.42
N GLU A 38 0.83 -1.82 13.21
CA GLU A 38 1.30 -3.06 12.62
C GLU A 38 0.89 -4.28 13.47
N GLU A 39 0.96 -4.18 14.79
CA GLU A 39 0.58 -5.26 15.71
C GLU A 39 -0.89 -5.67 15.52
N PHE A 40 -1.77 -4.70 15.27
CA PHE A 40 -3.16 -5.00 14.93
C PHE A 40 -3.26 -5.69 13.57
N CYS A 41 -2.57 -5.18 12.54
CA CYS A 41 -2.58 -5.79 11.21
C CYS A 41 -2.11 -7.26 11.23
N ILE A 42 -1.04 -7.56 11.96
CA ILE A 42 -0.48 -8.92 12.08
C ILE A 42 -1.14 -9.75 13.20
N SER A 43 -2.19 -9.23 13.85
CA SER A 43 -3.01 -10.04 14.75
C SER A 43 -3.84 -11.06 13.97
N CYS A 44 -4.14 -10.78 12.69
CA CYS A 44 -4.68 -11.73 11.73
C CYS A 44 -3.59 -12.70 11.26
N HIS A 45 -3.86 -14.00 11.30
CA HIS A 45 -2.87 -15.01 10.88
C HIS A 45 -2.59 -14.92 9.37
N GLU A 46 -3.56 -14.52 8.56
CA GLU A 46 -3.37 -14.38 7.11
C GLU A 46 -2.33 -13.32 6.77
N MET A 47 -2.30 -12.21 7.50
CA MET A 47 -1.30 -11.16 7.28
C MET A 47 0.05 -11.57 7.85
N ARG A 48 0.07 -12.14 9.07
CA ARG A 48 1.29 -12.58 9.75
C ARG A 48 2.04 -13.67 8.99
N SER A 49 1.33 -14.67 8.48
CA SER A 49 1.92 -15.85 7.85
C SER A 49 2.22 -15.66 6.35
N ASN A 50 1.77 -14.56 5.74
CA ASN A 50 2.05 -14.24 4.34
C ASN A 50 2.85 -12.93 4.24
N VAL A 51 2.17 -11.81 3.98
CA VAL A 51 2.76 -10.53 3.59
C VAL A 51 3.73 -9.93 4.62
N TYR A 52 3.56 -10.23 5.91
CA TYR A 52 4.48 -9.75 6.95
C TYR A 52 5.88 -10.36 6.85
N LEU A 53 5.98 -11.63 6.41
CA LEU A 53 7.28 -12.27 6.21
C LEU A 53 8.04 -11.64 5.04
N GLU A 54 7.31 -11.29 3.98
CA GLU A 54 7.85 -10.62 2.80
C GLU A 54 8.24 -9.17 3.12
N TYR A 55 7.43 -8.46 3.91
CA TYR A 55 7.75 -7.10 4.34
C TYR A 55 9.08 -7.01 5.11
N GLN A 56 9.40 -8.01 5.93
CA GLN A 56 10.64 -8.04 6.71
C GLN A 56 11.92 -8.08 5.87
N SER A 57 11.84 -8.53 4.61
CA SER A 57 12.99 -8.49 3.69
C SER A 57 13.06 -7.19 2.90
N SER A 58 12.09 -6.28 3.06
CA SER A 58 12.01 -5.03 2.31
C SER A 58 12.88 -3.91 2.92
N VAL A 59 13.20 -2.92 2.07
CA VAL A 59 13.90 -1.69 2.48
C VAL A 59 13.10 -0.82 3.46
N HIS A 60 11.78 -1.02 3.54
CA HIS A 60 10.92 -0.30 4.48
C HIS A 60 10.96 -0.89 5.89
N TYR A 61 11.35 -2.17 6.02
CA TYR A 61 11.58 -2.81 7.32
C TYR A 61 13.00 -2.57 7.82
N SER A 62 14.01 -2.80 6.96
CA SER A 62 15.42 -2.66 7.33
C SER A 62 16.18 -1.81 6.33
N ASN A 63 16.73 -0.68 6.79
CA ASN A 63 17.54 0.22 5.99
C ASN A 63 18.62 0.93 6.80
N ARG A 64 19.58 1.51 6.09
CA ARG A 64 20.73 2.25 6.64
C ARG A 64 20.38 3.46 7.51
N SER A 65 19.20 4.06 7.34
CA SER A 65 18.78 5.26 8.08
C SER A 65 18.07 4.93 9.39
N GLY A 66 17.57 3.69 9.56
CA GLY A 66 16.71 3.32 10.69
C GLY A 66 15.30 3.92 10.64
N VAL A 67 14.94 4.64 9.58
CA VAL A 67 13.60 5.18 9.35
C VAL A 67 12.80 4.13 8.57
N GLY A 68 11.86 3.46 9.22
CA GLY A 68 10.98 2.47 8.61
C GLY A 68 9.61 3.03 8.24
N ALA A 69 8.92 2.33 7.35
CA ALA A 69 7.50 2.53 7.08
C ALA A 69 6.78 1.20 7.31
N SER A 70 5.80 1.20 8.21
CA SER A 70 5.06 0.01 8.64
C SER A 70 3.83 -0.24 7.76
N CYS A 71 3.11 -1.34 8.01
CA CYS A 71 1.86 -1.65 7.28
C CYS A 71 0.89 -0.47 7.12
N PRO A 72 0.49 0.25 8.20
CA PRO A 72 -0.46 1.37 8.09
C PRO A 72 0.07 2.56 7.30
N ASP A 73 1.39 2.78 7.23
CA ASP A 73 1.94 3.93 6.50
C ASP A 73 1.65 3.86 5.00
N CYS A 74 1.53 2.64 4.47
CA CYS A 74 1.23 2.37 3.05
C CYS A 74 -0.24 1.98 2.81
N HIS A 75 -0.89 1.28 3.74
CA HIS A 75 -2.24 0.72 3.54
C HIS A 75 -3.37 1.53 4.18
N VAL A 76 -3.05 2.51 5.04
CA VAL A 76 -4.03 3.35 5.72
C VAL A 76 -3.75 4.83 5.42
N PRO A 77 -4.68 5.56 4.79
CA PRO A 77 -4.50 6.98 4.54
C PRO A 77 -4.35 7.77 5.86
N ARG A 78 -3.45 8.76 5.90
CA ARG A 78 -3.29 9.63 7.09
C ARG A 78 -4.42 10.66 7.26
N GLY A 79 -5.04 11.08 6.16
CA GLY A 79 -6.15 12.05 6.21
C GLY A 79 -7.39 11.43 6.85
N TRP A 80 -8.06 12.16 7.75
CA TRP A 80 -9.19 11.63 8.53
C TRP A 80 -10.31 11.06 7.65
N TRP A 81 -10.69 11.77 6.58
CA TRP A 81 -11.75 11.33 5.67
C TRP A 81 -11.39 10.06 4.87
N PRO A 82 -10.28 10.03 4.09
CA PRO A 82 -9.91 8.81 3.36
C PRO A 82 -9.59 7.64 4.29
N MET A 83 -9.02 7.88 5.48
CA MET A 83 -8.85 6.87 6.52
C MET A 83 -10.19 6.24 6.92
N THR A 84 -11.18 7.09 7.22
CA THR A 84 -12.50 6.63 7.68
C THR A 84 -13.20 5.81 6.58
N LEU A 85 -13.13 6.26 5.33
CA LEU A 85 -13.64 5.49 4.18
C LEU A 85 -12.94 4.14 4.06
N ARG A 86 -11.60 4.11 4.16
CA ARG A 86 -10.82 2.86 4.12
C ARG A 86 -11.19 1.91 5.26
N LYS A 87 -11.46 2.42 6.46
CA LYS A 87 -11.91 1.62 7.60
C LYS A 87 -13.31 1.06 7.41
N ILE A 88 -14.21 1.81 6.76
CA ILE A 88 -15.53 1.32 6.38
C ILE A 88 -15.39 0.23 5.32
N THR A 89 -14.57 0.41 4.28
CA THR A 89 -14.38 -0.64 3.26
C THR A 89 -13.67 -1.88 3.81
N ALA A 90 -12.79 -1.71 4.80
CA ALA A 90 -12.10 -2.79 5.51
C ALA A 90 -13.05 -3.72 6.28
N THR A 91 -14.30 -3.34 6.55
CA THR A 91 -15.25 -4.26 7.21
C THR A 91 -15.49 -5.53 6.37
N ASN A 92 -15.31 -5.45 5.05
CA ASN A 92 -15.34 -6.61 4.17
C ASN A 92 -14.19 -7.58 4.47
N GLU A 93 -13.02 -7.09 4.88
CA GLU A 93 -11.88 -7.94 5.25
C GLU A 93 -12.19 -8.75 6.50
N LEU A 94 -12.92 -8.18 7.46
CA LEU A 94 -13.40 -8.93 8.63
C LEU A 94 -14.37 -10.05 8.22
N PHE A 95 -15.32 -9.75 7.32
CA PHE A 95 -16.21 -10.78 6.77
C PHE A 95 -15.42 -11.89 6.06
N PHE A 96 -14.43 -11.54 5.25
CA PHE A 96 -13.59 -12.52 4.55
C PHE A 96 -12.66 -13.31 5.47
N ALA A 97 -12.20 -12.72 6.58
CA ALA A 97 -11.47 -13.43 7.61
C ALA A 97 -12.36 -14.47 8.31
N VAL A 98 -13.57 -14.07 8.72
CA VAL A 98 -14.54 -14.97 9.38
C VAL A 98 -14.98 -16.11 8.45
N THR A 99 -15.17 -15.84 7.16
CA THR A 99 -15.52 -16.87 6.18
C THR A 99 -14.34 -17.71 5.70
N GLY A 100 -13.10 -17.37 6.09
CA GLY A 100 -11.89 -18.11 5.71
C GLY A 100 -11.54 -17.99 4.21
N SER A 101 -11.72 -16.81 3.63
CA SER A 101 -11.51 -16.54 2.20
C SER A 101 -10.05 -16.73 1.76
N ILE A 102 -9.09 -16.42 2.63
CA ILE A 102 -7.63 -16.53 2.41
C ILE A 102 -6.90 -17.14 3.62
N ASN A 103 -7.58 -17.99 4.39
CA ASN A 103 -7.07 -18.49 5.66
C ASN A 103 -5.96 -19.56 5.57
N THR A 104 -5.56 -19.97 4.36
CA THR A 104 -4.40 -20.85 4.10
C THR A 104 -3.51 -20.21 3.04
N ARG A 105 -2.25 -20.66 2.95
CA ARG A 105 -1.28 -20.14 1.97
C ARG A 105 -1.79 -20.35 0.55
N GLU A 106 -2.36 -21.51 0.24
CA GLU A 106 -2.87 -21.87 -1.08
C GLU A 106 -4.02 -20.95 -1.49
N LYS A 107 -4.96 -20.69 -0.58
CA LYS A 107 -6.07 -19.76 -0.83
C LYS A 107 -5.61 -18.32 -1.00
N PHE A 108 -4.60 -17.90 -0.25
CA PHE A 108 -3.99 -16.58 -0.41
C PHE A 108 -3.30 -16.45 -1.77
N LEU A 109 -2.47 -17.43 -2.15
CA LEU A 109 -1.79 -17.46 -3.45
C LEU A 109 -2.78 -17.45 -4.62
N ALA A 110 -3.85 -18.25 -4.56
CA ALA A 110 -4.91 -18.29 -5.57
C ALA A 110 -5.65 -16.96 -5.75
N LYS A 111 -5.54 -16.02 -4.79
CA LYS A 111 -6.15 -14.68 -4.86
C LYS A 111 -5.10 -13.57 -4.88
N ARG A 112 -3.81 -13.90 -4.92
CA ARG A 112 -2.72 -12.95 -4.69
C ARG A 112 -2.74 -11.82 -5.73
N TRP A 113 -2.89 -12.16 -7.00
CA TRP A 113 -2.98 -11.15 -8.06
C TRP A 113 -4.18 -10.23 -7.83
N LEU A 114 -5.38 -10.79 -7.64
CA LEU A 114 -6.58 -9.99 -7.38
C LEU A 114 -6.41 -9.03 -6.19
N LEU A 115 -5.79 -9.50 -5.10
CA LEU A 115 -5.55 -8.69 -3.91
C LEU A 115 -4.51 -7.60 -4.17
N ALA A 116 -3.41 -7.93 -4.85
CA ALA A 116 -2.36 -6.99 -5.21
C ALA A 116 -2.90 -5.89 -6.14
N GLN A 117 -3.70 -6.26 -7.16
CA GLN A 117 -4.33 -5.33 -8.08
C GLN A 117 -5.21 -4.33 -7.35
N LYS A 118 -6.06 -4.77 -6.40
CA LYS A 118 -6.89 -3.84 -5.61
C LYS A 118 -6.06 -2.79 -4.85
N VAL A 119 -4.92 -3.19 -4.30
CA VAL A 119 -4.01 -2.27 -3.60
C VAL A 119 -3.34 -1.32 -4.60
N TRP A 120 -2.84 -1.85 -5.71
CA TRP A 120 -2.19 -1.05 -6.75
C TRP A 120 -3.16 -0.02 -7.36
N ASP A 121 -4.38 -0.44 -7.69
CA ASP A 121 -5.42 0.43 -8.22
C ASP A 121 -5.75 1.54 -7.21
N THR A 122 -5.91 1.20 -5.93
CA THR A 122 -6.14 2.21 -4.88
C THR A 122 -4.98 3.21 -4.80
N LEU A 123 -3.74 2.74 -4.85
CA LEU A 123 -2.56 3.59 -4.82
C LEU A 123 -2.41 4.42 -6.11
N ALA A 124 -2.86 3.93 -7.26
CA ALA A 124 -2.83 4.68 -8.51
C ALA A 124 -3.93 5.75 -8.53
N GLU A 125 -5.16 5.40 -8.19
CA GLU A 125 -6.32 6.31 -8.13
C GLU A 125 -6.13 7.46 -7.13
N THR A 126 -5.35 7.22 -6.08
CA THR A 126 -5.07 8.21 -5.04
C THR A 126 -3.76 8.97 -5.25
N ASP A 127 -3.16 8.88 -6.44
CA ASP A 127 -1.87 9.46 -6.76
C ASP A 127 -0.80 9.12 -5.69
N SER A 128 -0.71 7.84 -5.36
CA SER A 128 0.22 7.26 -4.38
C SER A 128 0.38 8.11 -3.12
N ARG A 129 -0.75 8.65 -2.62
CA ARG A 129 -0.79 9.58 -1.49
C ARG A 129 0.01 9.08 -0.29
N GLU A 130 -0.09 7.79 -0.02
CA GLU A 130 0.58 7.11 1.08
C GLU A 130 2.11 7.11 0.89
N CYS A 131 2.60 6.83 -0.33
CA CYS A 131 4.01 6.94 -0.67
C CYS A 131 4.52 8.38 -0.51
N ARG A 132 3.74 9.35 -1.00
CA ARG A 132 4.09 10.78 -1.02
C ARG A 132 4.09 11.44 0.36
N ASN A 133 3.55 10.79 1.39
CA ASN A 133 3.70 11.25 2.77
C ASN A 133 5.17 11.26 3.24
N CYS A 134 6.01 10.42 2.64
CA CYS A 134 7.43 10.29 2.95
C CYS A 134 8.33 10.59 1.73
N HIS A 135 7.91 10.17 0.53
CA HIS A 135 8.62 10.40 -0.74
C HIS A 135 8.07 11.62 -1.45
N ILE A 136 8.53 12.80 -1.02
CA ILE A 136 8.05 14.07 -1.57
C ILE A 136 8.84 14.41 -2.84
N ASP A 137 8.14 14.55 -3.97
CA ASP A 137 8.74 14.77 -5.30
C ASP A 137 9.75 15.94 -5.31
N ARG A 138 9.38 17.10 -4.72
CA ARG A 138 10.28 18.27 -4.63
C ARG A 138 11.53 18.06 -3.79
N SER A 139 11.51 17.08 -2.88
CA SER A 139 12.62 16.75 -1.98
C SER A 139 13.47 15.62 -2.54
N MET A 140 13.07 15.02 -3.67
CA MET A 140 13.82 13.96 -4.33
C MET A 140 15.02 14.54 -5.08
N ASN A 141 16.23 14.18 -4.64
CA ASN A 141 17.46 14.62 -5.30
C ASN A 141 17.77 13.73 -6.52
N LEU A 142 17.30 14.16 -7.69
CA LEU A 142 17.52 13.49 -8.97
C LEU A 142 19.00 13.37 -9.37
N ALA A 143 19.88 14.27 -8.92
CA ALA A 143 21.30 14.21 -9.23
C ALA A 143 22.03 13.08 -8.49
N ASN A 144 21.48 12.62 -7.37
CA ASN A 144 22.02 11.51 -6.58
C ASN A 144 21.41 10.14 -6.95
N GLN A 145 20.61 10.07 -8.01
CA GLN A 145 20.05 8.83 -8.53
C GLN A 145 20.93 8.26 -9.65
N SER A 146 20.76 6.98 -9.96
CA SER A 146 21.34 6.42 -11.19
C SER A 146 20.75 7.14 -12.41
N GLU A 147 21.49 7.18 -13.51
CA GLU A 147 21.05 7.83 -14.75
C GLU A 147 19.68 7.33 -15.21
N VAL A 148 19.50 6.00 -15.25
CA VAL A 148 18.22 5.39 -15.62
C VAL A 148 17.09 5.82 -14.66
N ALA A 149 17.32 5.81 -13.35
CA ALA A 149 16.29 6.20 -12.38
C ALA A 149 15.92 7.68 -12.51
N ARG A 150 16.92 8.56 -12.68
CA ARG A 150 16.71 9.99 -12.91
C ARG A 150 15.86 10.24 -14.15
N ASP A 151 16.17 9.57 -15.24
CA ASP A 151 15.47 9.75 -16.52
C ASP A 151 14.02 9.23 -16.40
N ARG A 152 13.82 8.07 -15.77
CA ARG A 152 12.48 7.51 -15.52
C ARG A 152 11.65 8.40 -14.59
N HIS A 153 12.22 8.93 -13.51
CA HIS A 153 11.51 9.88 -12.65
C HIS A 153 11.20 11.21 -13.38
N THR A 154 12.09 11.67 -14.26
CA THR A 154 11.85 12.88 -15.06
C THR A 154 10.68 12.68 -16.04
N VAL A 155 10.60 11.51 -16.68
CA VAL A 155 9.47 11.15 -17.55
C VAL A 155 8.19 10.99 -16.74
N ALA A 156 8.24 10.26 -15.61
CA ALA A 156 7.11 10.05 -14.72
C ALA A 156 6.49 11.38 -14.25
N ALA A 157 7.33 12.36 -13.87
CA ALA A 157 6.86 13.68 -13.47
C ALA A 157 6.20 14.46 -14.61
N LYS A 158 6.70 14.33 -15.85
CA LYS A 158 6.11 14.98 -17.03
C LYS A 158 4.78 14.34 -17.45
N GLU A 159 4.67 13.02 -17.33
CA GLU A 159 3.50 12.25 -17.72
C GLU A 159 2.44 12.12 -16.61
N GLY A 160 2.71 12.64 -15.41
CA GLY A 160 1.80 12.54 -14.27
C GLY A 160 1.62 11.11 -13.77
N LYS A 161 2.67 10.28 -13.85
CA LYS A 161 2.66 8.90 -13.34
C LYS A 161 2.64 8.89 -11.82
N THR A 162 2.03 7.86 -11.27
CA THR A 162 2.03 7.57 -9.84
C THR A 162 3.23 6.73 -9.45
N CYS A 163 3.59 6.69 -8.17
CA CYS A 163 4.72 5.88 -7.70
C CYS A 163 4.50 4.39 -8.00
N ILE A 164 3.25 3.92 -7.82
CA ILE A 164 2.89 2.51 -7.98
C ILE A 164 2.82 2.04 -9.44
N ASP A 165 2.82 2.96 -10.40
CA ASP A 165 2.84 2.60 -11.83
C ASP A 165 4.13 1.85 -12.20
N CYS A 166 5.23 2.19 -11.55
CA CYS A 166 6.55 1.57 -11.75
C CYS A 166 6.97 0.72 -10.56
N HIS A 167 6.73 1.18 -9.33
CA HIS A 167 7.20 0.51 -8.12
C HIS A 167 6.18 -0.51 -7.60
N LYS A 168 5.89 -1.55 -8.39
CA LYS A 168 5.15 -2.72 -7.91
C LYS A 168 6.10 -3.68 -7.20
N GLY A 169 5.60 -4.36 -6.17
CA GLY A 169 6.39 -5.33 -5.40
C GLY A 169 7.46 -4.72 -4.48
N ILE A 170 7.28 -3.49 -4.01
CA ILE A 170 8.26 -2.80 -3.15
C ILE A 170 8.48 -3.50 -1.81
N ALA A 171 7.39 -4.00 -1.21
CA ALA A 171 7.39 -4.60 0.13
C ALA A 171 6.93 -6.06 0.13
N HIS A 172 6.33 -6.52 -0.97
CA HIS A 172 5.73 -7.83 -1.08
C HIS A 172 6.11 -8.42 -2.43
N GLU A 173 6.20 -9.74 -2.51
CA GLU A 173 6.55 -10.43 -3.75
C GLU A 173 5.48 -10.15 -4.83
N LEU A 174 5.91 -10.05 -6.08
CA LEU A 174 4.98 -9.96 -7.19
C LEU A 174 4.23 -11.30 -7.36
N PRO A 175 2.93 -11.28 -7.66
CA PRO A 175 2.20 -12.51 -8.00
C PRO A 175 2.84 -13.20 -9.22
N GLU A 176 2.94 -14.54 -9.20
CA GLU A 176 3.47 -15.32 -10.33
C GLU A 176 2.68 -15.05 -11.61
N ASP A 177 1.35 -15.15 -11.55
CA ASP A 177 0.47 -14.85 -12.68
C ASP A 177 0.67 -13.43 -13.27
N PHE A 178 1.05 -12.45 -12.43
CA PHE A 178 1.37 -11.10 -12.90
C PHE A 178 2.70 -11.08 -13.67
N LEU A 179 3.71 -11.82 -13.19
CA LEU A 179 5.00 -11.94 -13.87
C LEU A 179 4.85 -12.64 -15.21
N ASP A 180 4.03 -13.69 -15.28
CA ASP A 180 3.75 -14.40 -16.53
C ASP A 180 3.06 -13.50 -17.55
N ALA A 181 2.02 -12.77 -17.14
CA ALA A 181 1.34 -11.81 -18.01
C ALA A 181 2.25 -10.65 -18.45
N GLU A 182 3.13 -10.19 -17.57
CA GLU A 182 4.11 -9.15 -17.89
C GLU A 182 5.16 -9.67 -18.89
N HIS A 183 5.59 -10.92 -18.75
CA HIS A 183 6.50 -11.57 -19.69
C HIS A 183 5.87 -11.68 -21.07
N GLU A 184 4.64 -12.19 -21.17
CA GLU A 184 3.89 -12.29 -22.44
C GLU A 184 3.78 -10.92 -23.13
N ARG A 185 3.46 -9.87 -22.37
CA ARG A 185 3.41 -8.49 -22.88
C ARG A 185 4.75 -8.00 -23.45
N ILE A 186 5.85 -8.32 -22.79
CA ILE A 186 7.20 -7.92 -23.22
C ILE A 186 7.60 -8.67 -24.50
N GLU A 187 7.25 -9.96 -24.60
CA GLU A 187 7.43 -10.76 -25.81
C GLU A 187 6.64 -10.19 -26.99
N GLU A 188 5.37 -9.81 -26.79
CA GLU A 188 4.53 -9.17 -27.82
C GLU A 188 5.08 -7.83 -28.30
N GLN A 189 5.75 -7.08 -27.42
CA GLN A 189 6.44 -5.83 -27.76
C GLN A 189 7.73 -6.04 -28.57
N GLY A 190 8.13 -7.31 -28.79
CA GLY A 190 9.34 -7.66 -29.53
C GLY A 190 10.61 -7.27 -28.79
N VAL A 191 10.56 -7.12 -27.47
CA VAL A 191 11.77 -6.86 -26.67
C VAL A 191 12.66 -8.10 -26.75
N PRO A 192 13.92 -7.98 -27.15
CA PRO A 192 14.81 -9.14 -27.26
C PRO A 192 14.91 -9.91 -25.94
N CYS A 193 14.66 -11.22 -25.97
CA CYS A 193 14.73 -12.10 -24.79
C CYS A 193 16.08 -11.98 -24.06
N GLY A 194 17.16 -11.77 -24.82
CA GLY A 194 18.52 -11.55 -24.31
C GLY A 194 18.70 -10.35 -23.37
N ASN A 195 17.73 -9.42 -23.32
CA ASN A 195 17.76 -8.30 -22.38
C ASN A 195 17.43 -8.71 -20.94
N CYS A 196 16.75 -9.86 -20.76
CA CYS A 196 16.32 -10.36 -19.46
C CYS A 196 16.86 -11.77 -19.18
N HIS A 197 17.10 -12.57 -20.22
CA HIS A 197 17.63 -13.93 -20.16
C HIS A 197 19.07 -13.96 -20.68
N GLN A 198 20.04 -14.00 -19.76
CA GLN A 198 21.48 -13.94 -20.09
C GLN A 198 21.92 -15.07 -21.02
N ASP A 199 21.30 -16.23 -20.89
CA ASP A 199 21.52 -17.42 -21.73
C ASP A 199 20.96 -17.28 -23.15
N MET A 200 20.05 -16.32 -23.37
CA MET A 200 19.45 -16.01 -24.67
C MET A 200 20.04 -14.75 -25.29
N TRP A 201 21.07 -14.15 -24.69
CA TRP A 201 21.72 -12.98 -25.26
C TRP A 201 22.39 -13.36 -26.58
N GLN A 202 21.94 -12.70 -27.65
CA GLN A 202 22.63 -12.74 -28.93
C GLN A 202 23.35 -11.41 -29.14
N PRO A 203 24.61 -11.44 -29.62
CA PRO A 203 25.31 -10.22 -29.96
C PRO A 203 24.51 -9.44 -31.02
N PRO A 204 24.55 -8.09 -30.99
CA PRO A 204 23.94 -7.29 -32.05
C PRO A 204 24.45 -7.78 -33.40
N VAL A 205 23.53 -8.10 -34.32
CA VAL A 205 23.90 -8.39 -35.70
C VAL A 205 24.47 -7.10 -36.26
N GLU A 206 25.75 -7.06 -36.62
CA GLU A 206 26.32 -5.92 -37.33
C GLU A 206 25.49 -5.74 -38.61
N ASP A 207 24.72 -4.66 -38.70
CA ASP A 207 24.18 -4.25 -39.98
C ASP A 207 25.38 -3.83 -40.83
N GLY A 208 25.62 -4.57 -41.91
CA GLY A 208 26.71 -4.32 -42.84
C GLY A 208 26.55 -3.03 -43.65
N THR A 209 26.01 -1.96 -43.05
CA THR A 209 25.84 -0.64 -43.64
C THR A 209 26.55 0.40 -42.79
N ARG A 210 27.88 0.35 -42.84
CA ARG A 210 28.71 1.54 -42.70
C ARG A 210 29.49 1.70 -44.01
N ASP A 211 28.78 2.20 -45.01
CA ASP A 211 29.36 2.88 -46.17
C ASP A 211 29.28 4.40 -45.93
#